data_AF-A0A423V188-F1
#
_entry.id   AF-A0A423V188-F1
#
_cell.length_a   1.000
_cell.length_b   1.000
_cell.length_c   1.000
_cell.angle_alpha   90.00
_cell.angle_beta   90.00
_cell.angle_gamma   90.00
#
_symmetry.space_group_name_H-M   'P 1'
#
loop_
_entity.id
_entity.type
_entity.pdbx_description
1 polymer ?
#
loop_
_entity_poly.entity_id
_entity_poly.type
_entity_poly.pdbx_seq_one_letter_code
_entity_poly.pdbx_strand_id
1 'polypeptide(L)'
;MSTPRPSLTLSSTVLDAPDAAELADFYRRLLGWETVQEEPGWVKLLPPGGGSGLGFQTEEAYVPPVWPASPGDQLMMLHLDFEVTDLETAVAHAVAEGATPADFQPQHDVRVMFDPVGHPFCLFVTDQVPGEPPAVSPEWVAEQTREIAEQDRLTIQDAVAPEPPDPAAPARQAEPDTSS
;
A
#
# COMPACT_ATOMS: atom_id res chain seq x y z
N MET A 1 -40.82 28.19 -8.69
CA MET A 1 -40.40 27.64 -7.39
C MET A 1 -39.08 26.92 -7.60
N SER A 2 -38.04 27.21 -6.82
CA SER A 2 -36.76 26.50 -6.95
C SER A 2 -36.89 25.14 -6.26
N THR A 3 -36.51 24.07 -6.96
CA THR A 3 -36.51 22.73 -6.38
C THR A 3 -35.51 22.70 -5.21
N PRO A 4 -35.90 22.26 -4.00
CA PRO A 4 -34.97 22.18 -2.89
C PRO A 4 -33.82 21.23 -3.23
N ARG A 5 -32.59 21.65 -2.93
CA ARG A 5 -31.38 20.86 -3.17
C ARG A 5 -31.35 19.67 -2.17
N PRO A 6 -31.09 18.44 -2.63
CA PRO A 6 -30.95 17.29 -1.74
C PRO A 6 -29.68 17.40 -0.88
N SER A 7 -29.69 16.68 0.26
CA SER A 7 -28.49 16.46 1.06
C SER A 7 -27.64 15.36 0.43
N LEU A 8 -26.35 15.59 0.29
CA LEU A 8 -25.35 14.64 -0.22
C LEU A 8 -24.18 14.63 0.77
N THR A 9 -23.73 13.45 1.18
CA THR A 9 -22.61 13.27 2.12
C THR A 9 -21.55 12.38 1.48
N LEU A 10 -20.28 12.80 1.49
CA LEU A 10 -19.16 11.98 1.02
C LEU A 10 -18.87 10.88 2.04
N SER A 11 -19.05 9.63 1.62
CA SER A 11 -18.90 8.46 2.49
C SER A 11 -17.45 7.98 2.58
N SER A 12 -16.82 7.76 1.42
CA SER A 12 -15.44 7.30 1.31
C SER A 12 -14.93 7.49 -0.12
N THR A 13 -13.61 7.62 -0.25
CA THR A 13 -12.90 7.34 -1.50
C THR A 13 -12.71 5.83 -1.62
N VAL A 14 -12.84 5.25 -2.81
CA VAL A 14 -12.74 3.81 -3.02
C VAL A 14 -11.53 3.52 -3.90
N LEU A 15 -10.68 2.58 -3.48
CA LEU A 15 -9.53 2.10 -4.23
C LEU A 15 -9.80 0.69 -4.77
N ASP A 16 -9.56 0.50 -6.06
CA ASP A 16 -9.59 -0.82 -6.69
C ASP A 16 -8.29 -1.58 -6.36
N ALA A 17 -8.36 -2.89 -6.11
CA ALA A 17 -7.20 -3.70 -5.78
C ALA A 17 -7.38 -5.15 -6.25
N PRO A 18 -6.30 -5.93 -6.42
CA PRO A 18 -6.41 -7.37 -6.69
C PRO A 18 -7.10 -8.12 -5.54
N ASP A 19 -6.88 -7.68 -4.29
CA ASP A 19 -7.56 -8.17 -3.10
C ASP A 19 -7.91 -6.99 -2.17
N ALA A 20 -9.22 -6.81 -1.91
CA ALA A 20 -9.70 -5.70 -1.08
C ALA A 20 -9.33 -5.86 0.41
N ALA A 21 -9.29 -7.09 0.91
CA ALA A 21 -9.02 -7.36 2.32
C ALA A 21 -7.54 -7.14 2.64
N GLU A 22 -6.63 -7.61 1.78
CA GLU A 22 -5.19 -7.38 1.96
C GLU A 22 -4.86 -5.88 1.93
N LEU A 23 -5.43 -5.13 0.98
CA LEU A 23 -5.19 -3.70 0.89
C LEU A 23 -5.80 -2.94 2.08
N ALA A 24 -7.02 -3.29 2.49
CA ALA A 24 -7.64 -2.68 3.66
C ALA A 24 -6.84 -2.95 4.93
N ASP A 25 -6.29 -4.16 5.08
CA ASP A 25 -5.45 -4.50 6.22
C ASP A 25 -4.17 -3.67 6.28
N PHE A 26 -3.55 -3.37 5.14
CA PHE A 26 -2.44 -2.42 5.08
C PHE A 26 -2.86 -1.03 5.60
N TYR A 27 -3.92 -0.43 5.06
CA TYR A 27 -4.35 0.91 5.47
C TYR A 27 -4.85 0.95 6.93
N ARG A 28 -5.43 -0.14 7.43
CA ARG A 28 -5.80 -0.28 8.85
C ARG A 28 -4.58 -0.15 9.76
N ARG A 29 -3.49 -0.85 9.45
CA ARG A 29 -2.26 -0.78 10.26
C ARG A 29 -1.53 0.56 10.06
N LEU A 30 -1.49 1.06 8.83
CA LEU A 30 -0.88 2.35 8.51
C LEU A 30 -1.54 3.50 9.29
N LEU A 31 -2.88 3.56 9.28
CA LEU A 31 -3.64 4.71 9.77
C LEU A 31 -4.24 4.50 11.17
N GLY A 32 -4.28 3.27 11.67
CA GLY A 32 -5.00 2.91 12.90
C GLY A 32 -6.52 3.09 12.80
N TRP A 33 -7.08 3.01 11.58
CA TRP A 33 -8.51 3.16 11.33
C TRP A 33 -9.25 1.83 11.52
N GLU A 34 -10.52 1.89 11.90
CA GLU A 34 -11.33 0.70 12.18
C GLU A 34 -12.12 0.24 10.96
N THR A 35 -12.23 -1.07 10.78
CA THR A 35 -13.12 -1.69 9.80
C THR A 35 -14.56 -1.54 10.25
N VAL A 36 -15.40 -0.94 9.39
CA VAL A 36 -16.83 -0.70 9.69
C VAL A 36 -17.77 -1.48 8.77
N GLN A 37 -17.23 -2.04 7.70
CA GLN A 37 -17.95 -2.92 6.78
C GLN A 37 -16.95 -3.86 6.11
N GLU A 38 -17.30 -5.14 6.05
CA GLU A 38 -16.49 -6.18 5.42
C GLU A 38 -17.41 -7.21 4.78
N GLU A 39 -17.25 -7.41 3.49
CA GLU A 39 -18.00 -8.32 2.63
C GLU A 39 -17.03 -8.97 1.62
N PRO A 40 -17.38 -10.10 0.99
CA PRO A 40 -16.52 -10.68 -0.04
C PRO A 40 -16.20 -9.67 -1.15
N GLY A 41 -14.92 -9.34 -1.30
CA GLY A 41 -14.41 -8.40 -2.29
C GLY A 41 -14.60 -6.91 -1.96
N TRP A 42 -15.03 -6.57 -0.74
CA TRP A 42 -15.26 -5.18 -0.32
C TRP A 42 -14.96 -4.94 1.16
N VAL A 43 -14.17 -3.91 1.46
CA VAL A 43 -13.89 -3.49 2.84
C VAL A 43 -13.99 -1.98 2.96
N LYS A 44 -14.45 -1.47 4.11
CA LYS A 44 -14.48 -0.04 4.41
C LYS A 44 -13.91 0.28 5.78
N LEU A 45 -13.01 1.24 5.81
CA LEU A 45 -12.41 1.81 7.01
C LEU A 45 -12.93 3.23 7.27
N LEU A 46 -13.05 3.61 8.54
CA LEU A 46 -13.38 4.99 8.93
C LEU A 46 -12.34 5.57 9.92
N PRO A 47 -12.03 6.88 9.81
CA PRO A 47 -11.18 7.56 10.77
C PRO A 47 -11.82 7.63 12.16
N PRO A 48 -11.01 7.62 13.23
CA PRO A 48 -11.49 7.95 14.56
C PRO A 48 -12.04 9.38 14.57
N GLY A 49 -13.22 9.57 15.16
CA GLY A 49 -13.91 10.88 15.18
C GLY A 49 -14.83 11.15 13.99
N GLY A 50 -14.90 10.23 13.02
CA GLY A 50 -15.80 10.31 11.87
C GLY A 50 -15.24 11.17 10.72
N GLY A 51 -16.02 11.29 9.64
CA GLY A 51 -15.58 11.88 8.38
C GLY A 51 -15.67 10.88 7.22
N SER A 52 -15.07 11.23 6.09
CA SER A 52 -15.00 10.34 4.93
C SER A 52 -13.88 9.32 5.11
N GLY A 53 -14.18 8.05 4.84
CA GLY A 53 -13.21 6.96 4.99
C GLY A 53 -12.53 6.53 3.70
N LEU A 54 -11.94 5.34 3.76
CA LEU A 54 -11.45 4.60 2.61
C LEU A 54 -12.26 3.32 2.42
N GLY A 55 -12.68 3.07 1.18
CA GLY A 55 -13.23 1.80 0.73
C GLY A 55 -12.24 1.09 -0.18
N PHE A 56 -12.34 -0.23 -0.23
CA PHE A 56 -11.45 -1.09 -1.01
C PHE A 56 -12.32 -2.09 -1.76
N GLN A 57 -12.07 -2.24 -3.06
CA GLN A 57 -12.84 -3.10 -3.95
C GLN A 57 -11.91 -4.06 -4.70
N THR A 58 -12.27 -5.33 -4.73
CA THR A 58 -11.56 -6.33 -5.55
C THR A 58 -11.92 -6.12 -7.02
N GLU A 59 -10.91 -5.90 -7.86
CA GLU A 59 -11.01 -5.72 -9.31
C GLU A 59 -9.97 -6.59 -10.02
N GLU A 60 -10.43 -7.57 -10.80
CA GLU A 60 -9.57 -8.54 -11.51
C GLU A 60 -8.73 -7.86 -12.61
N ALA A 61 -9.24 -6.78 -13.20
CA ALA A 61 -8.55 -6.01 -14.22
C ALA A 61 -7.63 -4.92 -13.65
N TYR A 62 -7.36 -4.91 -12.34
CA TYR A 62 -6.54 -3.89 -11.71
C TYR A 62 -5.13 -3.84 -12.32
N VAL A 63 -4.70 -2.63 -12.66
CA VAL A 63 -3.34 -2.33 -13.12
C VAL A 63 -2.82 -1.17 -12.29
N PRO A 64 -1.67 -1.32 -11.60
CA PRO A 64 -1.12 -0.25 -10.77
C PRO A 64 -0.77 0.99 -11.59
N PRO A 65 -1.04 2.20 -11.07
CA PRO A 65 -0.55 3.45 -11.65
C PRO A 65 0.98 3.51 -11.74
N VAL A 66 1.48 4.20 -12.76
CA VAL A 66 2.92 4.51 -12.89
C VAL A 66 3.19 5.90 -12.36
N TRP A 67 4.29 6.05 -11.61
CA TRP A 67 4.75 7.34 -11.13
C TRP A 67 6.25 7.54 -11.37
N PRO A 68 6.67 8.65 -12.01
CA PRO A 68 5.84 9.64 -12.70
C PRO A 68 5.30 9.06 -14.03
N ALA A 69 4.04 9.33 -14.34
CA ALA A 69 3.45 8.81 -15.57
C ALA A 69 3.92 9.55 -16.84
N SER A 70 4.09 8.80 -17.92
CA SER A 70 4.29 9.27 -19.29
C SER A 70 3.03 9.01 -20.14
N PRO A 71 2.91 9.65 -21.34
CA PRO A 71 1.79 9.37 -22.23
C PRO A 71 1.68 7.88 -22.58
N GLY A 72 0.53 7.30 -22.28
CA GLY A 72 0.25 5.87 -22.52
C GLY A 72 0.38 4.98 -21.28
N ASP A 73 0.95 5.50 -20.18
CA ASP A 73 1.01 4.78 -18.91
C ASP A 73 -0.35 4.82 -18.19
N GLN A 74 -0.55 3.87 -17.27
CA GLN A 74 -1.65 3.94 -16.32
C GLN A 74 -1.45 5.15 -15.41
N LEU A 75 -2.40 6.08 -15.43
CA LEU A 75 -2.31 7.32 -14.67
C LEU A 75 -2.82 7.13 -13.24
N MET A 76 -2.21 7.85 -12.30
CA MET A 76 -2.83 8.08 -11.00
C MET A 76 -4.05 8.99 -11.18
N MET A 77 -5.23 8.49 -10.80
CA MET A 77 -6.51 9.18 -11.00
C MET A 77 -6.94 10.05 -9.81
N LEU A 78 -6.32 9.84 -8.64
CA LEU A 78 -6.61 10.56 -7.41
C LEU A 78 -5.33 10.79 -6.61
N HIS A 79 -5.33 11.82 -5.77
CA HIS A 79 -4.32 11.99 -4.73
C HIS A 79 -4.90 11.52 -3.40
N LEU A 80 -4.12 10.71 -2.67
CA LEU A 80 -4.38 10.36 -1.29
C LEU A 80 -3.26 10.96 -0.45
N ASP A 81 -3.55 12.08 0.22
CA ASP A 81 -2.55 12.86 0.93
C ASP A 81 -2.80 12.78 2.44
N PHE A 82 -1.78 12.35 3.20
CA PHE A 82 -1.80 12.27 4.64
C PHE A 82 -0.84 13.29 5.25
N GLU A 83 -1.39 14.21 6.03
CA GLU A 83 -0.61 15.16 6.80
C GLU A 83 0.05 14.45 7.98
N VAL A 84 1.35 14.67 8.17
CA VAL A 84 2.14 14.09 9.25
C VAL A 84 2.94 15.17 9.95
N THR A 85 3.36 14.92 11.18
CA THR A 85 4.20 15.87 11.94
C THR A 85 5.68 15.67 11.71
N ASP A 86 6.08 14.48 11.24
CA ASP A 86 7.47 14.12 10.99
C ASP A 86 7.54 13.14 9.81
N LEU A 87 8.21 13.54 8.73
CA LEU A 87 8.30 12.71 7.51
C LEU A 87 9.15 11.46 7.73
N GLU A 88 10.21 11.55 8.54
CA GLU A 88 11.12 10.42 8.76
C GLU A 88 10.39 9.26 9.43
N THR A 89 9.77 9.54 10.57
CA THR A 89 9.01 8.56 11.34
C THR A 89 7.83 8.04 10.54
N ALA A 90 7.13 8.90 9.79
CA ALA A 90 5.99 8.49 8.98
C ALA A 90 6.39 7.58 7.80
N VAL A 91 7.49 7.87 7.11
CA VAL A 91 8.02 7.01 6.04
C VAL A 91 8.47 5.68 6.61
N ALA A 92 9.24 5.68 7.71
CA ALA A 92 9.70 4.46 8.37
C ALA A 92 8.53 3.58 8.82
N HIS A 93 7.47 4.18 9.39
CA HIS A 93 6.23 3.47 9.73
C HIS A 93 5.55 2.89 8.49
N ALA A 94 5.35 3.69 7.44
CA ALA A 94 4.71 3.22 6.22
C ALA A 94 5.47 2.05 5.59
N VAL A 95 6.79 2.14 5.55
CA VAL A 95 7.71 1.07 5.12
C VAL A 95 7.52 -0.20 5.95
N ALA A 96 7.54 -0.08 7.28
CA ALA A 96 7.39 -1.23 8.17
C ALA A 96 6.05 -1.95 7.99
N GLU A 97 5.01 -1.23 7.55
CA GLU A 97 3.70 -1.78 7.26
C GLU A 97 3.54 -2.37 5.85
N GLY A 98 4.53 -2.18 4.97
CA GLY A 98 4.59 -2.75 3.61
C GLY A 98 4.53 -1.75 2.46
N ALA A 99 4.62 -0.44 2.74
CA ALA A 99 4.73 0.58 1.69
C ALA A 99 6.15 0.63 1.10
N THR A 100 6.27 1.15 -0.12
CA THR A 100 7.58 1.42 -0.74
C THR A 100 7.71 2.89 -1.14
N PRO A 101 8.84 3.57 -0.90
CA PRO A 101 9.02 4.93 -1.38
C PRO A 101 9.17 4.94 -2.91
N ALA A 102 8.57 5.94 -3.56
CA ALA A 102 8.80 6.15 -4.99
C ALA A 102 10.22 6.68 -5.25
N ASP A 103 10.84 6.25 -6.35
CA ASP A 103 12.18 6.70 -6.75
C ASP A 103 12.21 8.21 -7.06
N PHE A 104 11.13 8.74 -7.65
CA PHE A 104 11.02 10.15 -8.02
C PHE A 104 10.22 10.95 -6.99
N GLN A 105 10.90 11.88 -6.32
CA GLN A 105 10.34 12.76 -5.29
C GLN A 105 10.39 14.23 -5.77
N PRO A 106 9.26 14.84 -6.18
CA PRO A 106 9.25 16.17 -6.79
C PRO A 106 9.37 17.32 -5.78
N GLN A 107 9.04 17.08 -4.52
CA GLN A 107 8.87 18.09 -3.47
C GLN A 107 9.67 17.68 -2.22
N HIS A 108 10.27 18.64 -1.53
CA HIS A 108 11.16 18.37 -0.39
C HIS A 108 10.40 18.08 0.91
N ASP A 109 9.18 18.57 1.02
CA ASP A 109 8.23 18.48 2.15
C ASP A 109 7.12 17.44 1.95
N VAL A 110 7.20 16.65 0.87
CA VAL A 110 6.29 15.55 0.55
C VAL A 110 7.09 14.28 0.28
N ARG A 111 6.57 13.13 0.69
CA ARG A 111 7.09 11.81 0.30
C ARG A 111 5.99 11.05 -0.41
N VAL A 112 6.25 10.74 -1.69
CA VAL A 112 5.41 9.86 -2.50
C VAL A 112 5.78 8.42 -2.17
N MET A 113 4.79 7.65 -1.74
CA MET A 113 4.89 6.25 -1.36
C MET A 113 3.95 5.44 -2.25
N PHE A 114 4.21 4.15 -2.41
CA PHE A 114 3.29 3.19 -2.97
C PHE A 114 2.78 2.26 -1.86
N ASP A 115 1.48 2.00 -1.84
CA ASP A 115 0.93 0.90 -1.06
C ASP A 115 1.31 -0.47 -1.68
N PRO A 116 1.01 -1.61 -1.02
CA PRO A 116 1.42 -2.93 -1.49
C PRO A 116 0.93 -3.32 -2.89
N VAL A 117 -0.12 -2.66 -3.40
CA VAL A 117 -0.66 -2.93 -4.73
C VAL A 117 -0.29 -1.84 -5.74
N GLY A 118 0.45 -0.81 -5.33
CA GLY A 118 1.02 0.19 -6.22
C GLY A 118 0.23 1.49 -6.34
N HIS A 119 -0.78 1.76 -5.50
CA HIS A 119 -1.37 3.10 -5.49
C HIS A 119 -0.38 4.10 -4.90
N PRO A 120 -0.15 5.24 -5.57
CA PRO A 120 0.61 6.30 -4.96
C PRO A 120 -0.21 7.01 -3.87
N PHE A 121 0.41 7.27 -2.73
CA PHE A 121 -0.09 8.16 -1.69
C PHE A 121 1.03 9.08 -1.19
N CYS A 122 0.68 10.23 -0.64
CA CYS A 122 1.64 11.21 -0.15
C CYS A 122 1.61 11.29 1.38
N LEU A 123 2.79 11.37 1.98
CA LEU A 123 2.98 11.89 3.33
C LEU A 123 3.51 13.31 3.22
N PHE A 124 2.89 14.29 3.90
CA PHE A 124 3.32 15.69 3.80
C PHE A 124 3.30 16.42 5.14
N VAL A 125 4.12 17.47 5.25
CA VAL A 125 4.13 18.40 6.39
C VAL A 125 3.64 19.77 5.93
N THR A 126 2.79 20.42 6.71
CA THR A 126 2.18 21.75 6.43
C THR A 126 3.03 22.93 6.91
N ASP A 127 3.89 22.71 7.91
CA ASP A 127 4.70 23.77 8.50
C ASP A 127 6.09 23.82 7.85
N GLN A 128 6.27 24.79 6.95
CA GLN A 128 7.60 25.20 6.49
C GLN A 128 8.08 26.38 7.33
N VAL A 129 9.17 26.20 8.08
CA VAL A 129 10.05 27.33 8.43
C VAL A 129 10.89 27.64 7.17
N PRO A 130 10.79 28.83 6.56
CA PRO A 130 11.56 29.14 5.36
C PRO A 130 13.07 29.05 5.63
N GLY A 131 13.78 28.22 4.85
CA GLY A 131 15.25 28.09 4.88
C GLY A 131 15.81 26.86 5.59
N GLU A 132 14.96 25.96 6.08
CA GLU A 132 15.39 24.71 6.71
C GLU A 132 15.45 23.57 5.66
N PRO A 133 16.50 22.73 5.66
CA PRO A 133 16.61 21.61 4.73
C PRO A 133 15.46 20.59 4.93
N PRO A 134 15.14 19.75 3.92
CA PRO A 134 14.11 18.73 4.05
C PRO A 134 14.31 17.89 5.31
N ALA A 135 13.21 17.56 5.99
CA ALA A 135 13.23 16.75 7.21
C ALA A 135 13.89 15.37 7.00
N VAL A 136 13.92 14.85 5.76
CA VAL A 136 14.73 13.67 5.42
C VAL A 136 15.52 13.87 4.13
N SER A 137 16.77 13.41 4.12
CA SER A 137 17.63 13.46 2.94
C SER A 137 17.25 12.37 1.92
N PRO A 138 17.43 12.60 0.60
CA PRO A 138 17.27 11.57 -0.42
C PRO A 138 18.17 10.34 -0.19
N GLU A 139 19.33 10.53 0.47
CA GLU A 139 20.25 9.46 0.84
C GLU A 139 19.64 8.52 1.88
N TRP A 140 18.94 9.08 2.88
CA TRP A 140 18.23 8.29 3.90
C TRP A 140 17.11 7.46 3.28
N VAL A 141 16.34 8.03 2.35
CA VAL A 141 15.28 7.28 1.63
C VAL A 141 15.89 6.12 0.84
N ALA A 142 16.98 6.36 0.11
CA ALA A 142 17.67 5.33 -0.65
C ALA A 142 18.31 4.25 0.23
N GLU A 143 18.74 4.59 1.45
CA GLU A 143 19.23 3.64 2.44
C GLU A 143 18.09 2.75 2.96
N GLN A 144 16.96 3.33 3.35
CA GLN A 144 15.78 2.57 3.78
C GLN A 144 15.26 1.62 2.69
N THR A 145 15.16 2.07 1.43
CA THR A 145 14.77 1.19 0.31
C THR A 145 15.68 -0.03 0.18
N ARG A 146 17.00 0.13 0.39
CA ARG A 146 17.96 -0.97 0.32
C ARG A 146 17.80 -1.94 1.49
N GLU A 147 17.60 -1.42 2.69
CA GLU A 147 17.43 -2.24 3.90
C GLU A 147 16.17 -3.13 3.81
N ILE A 148 15.05 -2.57 3.33
CA ILE A 148 13.80 -3.32 3.09
C ILE A 148 14.02 -4.42 2.05
N ALA A 149 14.60 -4.06 0.90
CA ALA A 149 14.85 -5.02 -0.17
C ALA A 149 15.77 -6.16 0.29
N GLU A 150 16.70 -5.88 1.22
CA GLU A 150 17.56 -6.89 1.83
C GLU A 150 16.81 -7.78 2.84
N GLN A 151 15.91 -7.21 3.65
CA GLN A 151 15.05 -7.95 4.58
C GLN A 151 14.07 -8.88 3.85
N ASP A 152 13.45 -8.42 2.76
CA ASP A 152 12.59 -9.25 1.92
C ASP A 152 13.37 -10.41 1.28
N ARG A 153 14.59 -10.13 0.80
CA ARG A 153 15.48 -11.15 0.26
C ARG A 153 15.83 -12.21 1.30
N LEU A 154 16.08 -11.82 2.55
CA LEU A 154 16.37 -12.75 3.66
C LEU A 154 15.13 -13.58 4.02
N THR A 155 13.96 -12.95 4.11
CA THR A 155 12.70 -13.62 4.44
C THR A 155 12.29 -14.65 3.38
N ILE A 156 12.48 -14.34 2.09
CA ILE A 156 12.27 -15.29 0.98
C ILE A 156 13.26 -16.46 1.08
N GLN A 157 14.52 -16.21 1.44
CA GLN A 157 15.52 -17.27 1.58
C GLN A 157 15.19 -18.24 2.72
N ASP A 158 14.64 -17.74 3.83
CA ASP A 158 14.18 -18.56 4.94
C ASP A 158 12.88 -19.32 4.61
N ALA A 159 12.00 -18.75 3.80
CA ALA A 159 10.77 -19.42 3.32
C ALA A 159 11.04 -20.50 2.26
N VAL A 160 12.14 -20.42 1.52
CA VAL A 160 12.54 -21.37 0.46
C VAL A 160 13.44 -22.50 0.98
N ALA A 161 13.90 -22.44 2.24
CA ALA A 161 14.65 -23.53 2.84
C ALA A 161 13.80 -24.82 2.85
N PRO A 162 14.20 -25.89 2.14
CA PRO A 162 13.40 -27.10 2.09
C PRO A 162 13.34 -27.73 3.48
N GLU A 163 12.13 -28.09 3.92
CA GLU A 163 11.96 -28.92 5.12
C GLU A 163 12.83 -30.18 4.99
N PRO A 164 13.59 -30.56 6.03
CA PRO A 164 14.38 -31.77 5.99
C PRO A 164 13.44 -32.97 5.75
N PRO A 165 13.81 -33.92 4.88
CA PRO A 165 12.92 -35.01 4.52
C PRO A 165 12.52 -35.82 5.75
N ASP A 166 11.22 -36.06 5.89
CA ASP A 166 10.64 -36.89 6.94
C ASP A 166 11.24 -38.32 6.89
N PRO A 167 11.99 -38.77 7.92
CA PRO A 167 12.63 -40.07 7.93
C PRO A 167 11.64 -41.25 7.94
N ALA A 168 10.33 -41.01 8.10
CA ALA A 168 9.31 -42.05 8.18
C ALA A 168 8.47 -42.25 6.91
N ALA A 169 8.69 -41.50 5.83
CA ALA A 169 7.85 -41.61 4.63
C ALA A 169 8.14 -42.89 3.81
N PRO A 170 7.15 -43.79 3.58
CA PRO A 170 7.37 -45.01 2.80
C PRO A 170 7.48 -44.70 1.29
N ALA A 171 8.42 -45.37 0.62
CA ALA A 171 8.68 -45.20 -0.81
C ALA A 171 7.45 -45.54 -1.67
N ARG A 172 6.97 -44.58 -2.46
CA ARG A 172 5.85 -44.79 -3.40
C ARG A 172 6.30 -45.71 -4.54
N GLN A 173 5.58 -46.82 -4.74
CA GLN A 173 5.76 -47.71 -5.89
C GLN A 173 5.12 -47.07 -7.13
N ALA A 174 5.81 -47.14 -8.27
CA ALA A 174 5.35 -46.61 -9.54
C ALA A 174 4.33 -47.56 -10.19
N GLU A 175 3.17 -47.04 -10.59
CA GLU A 175 2.18 -47.78 -11.38
C GLU A 175 2.47 -47.66 -12.89
N PRO A 176 2.17 -48.70 -13.69
CA PRO A 176 2.54 -48.75 -15.10
C PRO A 176 1.56 -47.97 -16.00
N ASP A 177 2.16 -47.30 -16.97
CA ASP A 177 1.54 -46.43 -17.97
C ASP A 177 0.66 -47.25 -18.95
N THR A 178 -0.64 -46.90 -19.04
CA THR A 178 -1.55 -47.45 -20.06
C THR A 178 -2.00 -46.33 -20.97
N SER A 179 -1.33 -46.18 -22.11
CA SER A 179 -1.76 -45.32 -23.21
C SER A 179 -2.39 -46.17 -24.33
N SER A 180 -3.52 -45.70 -24.86
CA SER A 180 -4.01 -45.98 -26.22
C SER A 180 -4.69 -44.74 -26.76
#